data_AF-P95205-F1
#
_entry.id   AF-P95205-F1
#
_cell.length_a   1.000
_cell.length_b   1.000
_cell.length_c   1.000
_cell.angle_alpha   90.00
_cell.angle_beta   90.00
_cell.angle_gamma   90.00
#
_symmetry.space_group_name_H-M   'P 1'
#
loop_
_entity.id
_entity.type
_entity.pdbx_description
1 polymer ?
#
loop_
_entity_poly.entity_id
_entity_poly.type
_entity_poly.pdbx_seq_one_letter_code
_entity_poly.pdbx_strand_id
1 'polypeptide(L)'
;MLATFWGWRAQQLPDGTVIWTLPGDQTYVTTPGSALLFPALCTPTGDPPRPDPARADRRGQRTAMMPRRASTRAQNRAHYIAAERHRNHQARRIAHVVTQTATTAPETNGPPPDPDDDPPPF
;
A
#
# COMPACT_ATOMS: atom_id res chain seq x y z
N MET A 1 30.52 -13.39 1.94
CA MET A 1 29.80 -14.36 1.10
C MET A 1 30.72 -15.55 0.85
N LEU A 2 30.42 -16.75 1.37
CA LEU A 2 31.43 -17.82 1.48
C LEU A 2 30.93 -19.27 1.25
N ALA A 3 29.74 -19.47 0.67
CA ALA A 3 29.25 -20.82 0.39
C ALA A 3 29.65 -21.36 -1.00
N THR A 4 30.17 -20.52 -1.90
CA THR A 4 30.29 -20.86 -3.33
C THR A 4 31.64 -21.48 -3.73
N PHE A 5 32.68 -21.46 -2.89
CA PHE A 5 34.06 -21.68 -3.38
C PHE A 5 34.84 -22.88 -2.83
N TRP A 6 34.32 -23.67 -1.90
CA TRP A 6 35.17 -24.67 -1.22
C TRP A 6 34.66 -26.10 -1.16
N GLY A 7 33.64 -26.51 -1.93
CA GLY A 7 33.19 -27.91 -1.92
C GLY A 7 32.24 -28.24 -0.76
N TRP A 8 31.65 -27.20 -0.16
CA TRP A 8 30.55 -27.35 0.78
C TRP A 8 29.31 -27.79 0.02
N ARG A 9 28.64 -28.85 0.49
CA ARG A 9 27.38 -29.32 -0.05
C ARG A 9 26.31 -29.16 1.01
N ALA A 10 25.13 -28.73 0.59
CA ALA A 10 23.96 -28.67 1.45
C ALA A 10 22.88 -29.56 0.85
N GLN A 11 22.32 -30.46 1.66
CA GLN A 11 21.15 -31.25 1.32
C GLN A 11 20.03 -30.89 2.31
N GLN A 12 18.93 -30.36 1.79
CA GLN A 12 17.75 -30.04 2.58
C GLN A 12 16.73 -31.17 2.48
N LEU A 13 16.19 -31.59 3.61
CA LEU A 13 15.16 -32.62 3.73
C LEU A 13 13.75 -31.98 3.77
N PRO A 14 12.68 -32.74 3.45
CA PRO A 14 11.30 -32.24 3.44
C PRO A 14 10.78 -31.73 4.80
N ASP A 15 11.37 -32.20 5.89
CA ASP A 15 11.09 -31.77 7.27
C ASP A 15 11.76 -30.43 7.64
N GLY A 16 12.53 -29.84 6.71
CA GLY A 16 13.28 -28.60 6.90
C GLY A 16 14.69 -28.80 7.48
N THR A 17 15.12 -30.02 7.79
CA THR A 17 16.48 -30.31 8.25
C THR A 17 17.49 -30.06 7.13
N VAL A 18 18.59 -29.36 7.43
CA VAL A 18 19.69 -29.09 6.50
C VAL A 18 20.93 -29.89 6.91
N ILE A 19 21.42 -30.71 5.99
CA ILE A 19 22.65 -31.48 6.12
C ILE A 19 23.76 -30.73 5.37
N TRP A 20 24.77 -30.29 6.09
CA TRP A 20 25.96 -29.64 5.56
C TRP A 20 27.11 -30.64 5.49
N THR A 21 27.65 -30.86 4.29
CA THR A 21 28.87 -31.63 4.08
C THR A 21 30.01 -30.68 3.77
N LEU A 22 31.01 -30.65 4.65
CA LEU A 22 32.22 -29.85 4.49
C LEU A 22 33.25 -30.60 3.64
N PRO A 23 34.28 -29.91 3.15
CA PRO A 23 35.24 -30.47 2.20
C PRO A 23 36.16 -31.54 2.80
N GLY A 24 36.22 -31.62 4.14
CA GLY A 24 36.98 -32.63 4.88
C GLY A 24 36.12 -33.78 5.40
N ASP A 25 35.06 -34.15 4.69
CA ASP A 25 34.09 -35.22 5.05
C ASP A 25 33.37 -35.04 6.39
N GLN A 26 33.39 -33.83 6.95
CA GLN A 26 32.61 -33.51 8.15
C GLN A 26 31.16 -33.21 7.76
N THR A 27 30.24 -33.85 8.46
CA THR A 27 28.79 -33.66 8.24
C THR A 27 28.16 -33.00 9.46
N TYR A 28 27.44 -31.90 9.25
CA TYR A 28 26.67 -31.22 10.28
C TYR A 28 25.19 -31.24 9.92
N VAL A 29 24.35 -31.57 10.89
CA VAL A 29 22.91 -31.59 10.74
C VAL A 29 22.33 -30.42 11.52
N THR A 30 21.54 -29.58 10.85
CA THR A 30 20.84 -28.46 11.47
C THR A 30 19.35 -28.62 11.25
N THR A 31 18.62 -28.86 12.33
CA THR A 31 17.15 -28.91 12.32
C THR A 31 16.61 -27.53 12.69
N PRO A 32 15.55 -27.03 12.02
CA PRO A 32 14.98 -25.74 12.35
C PRO A 32 14.43 -25.74 13.78
N GLY A 33 14.59 -24.63 14.51
CA GLY A 33 14.07 -24.49 15.87
C GLY A 33 12.54 -24.63 15.98
N SER A 34 11.83 -24.48 14.85
CA SER A 34 10.40 -24.78 14.76
C SER A 34 10.07 -26.23 15.09
N ALA A 35 11.00 -27.18 14.88
CA ALA A 35 10.80 -28.58 15.26
C ALA A 35 10.64 -28.74 16.78
N LEU A 36 11.31 -27.89 17.57
CA LEU A 36 11.18 -27.86 19.03
C LEU A 36 9.95 -27.07 19.48
N LEU A 37 9.68 -25.93 18.85
CA LEU A 37 8.61 -25.02 19.27
C LEU A 37 7.21 -25.46 18.78
N PHE A 38 7.14 -26.10 17.61
CA PHE A 38 5.91 -26.46 16.92
C PHE A 38 6.02 -27.86 16.28
N PRO A 39 6.19 -28.93 17.07
CA PRO A 39 6.41 -30.28 16.53
C PRO A 39 5.27 -30.75 15.62
N ALA A 40 4.03 -30.35 15.93
CA ALA A 40 2.85 -30.70 15.11
C ALA A 40 2.88 -30.11 13.70
N LEU A 41 3.53 -28.96 13.49
CA LEU A 41 3.65 -28.31 12.17
C LEU A 41 4.78 -28.90 11.32
N CYS A 42 5.74 -29.58 11.96
CA CYS A 42 6.88 -30.20 11.27
C CYS A 42 6.56 -31.62 10.78
N THR A 43 5.39 -32.15 11.12
CA THR A 43 4.88 -33.42 10.57
C THR A 43 4.54 -33.23 9.09
N PRO A 44 5.16 -33.97 8.16
CA PRO A 44 4.83 -33.89 6.74
C PRO A 44 3.33 -34.13 6.53
N THR A 45 2.67 -33.25 5.76
CA THR A 45 1.22 -33.31 5.49
C THR A 45 0.79 -34.56 4.70
N GLY A 46 1.76 -35.39 4.29
CA GLY A 46 1.56 -36.48 3.34
C GLY A 46 1.69 -36.01 1.90
N ASP A 47 1.62 -36.94 0.95
CA ASP A 47 1.63 -36.60 -0.46
C ASP A 47 0.29 -35.95 -0.85
N PRO A 48 0.31 -34.78 -1.52
CA PRO A 48 -0.93 -34.22 -2.03
C PRO A 48 -1.54 -35.19 -3.04
N PRO A 49 -2.89 -35.27 -3.13
CA PRO A 49 -3.52 -36.09 -4.15
C PRO A 49 -3.03 -35.66 -5.53
N ARG A 50 -2.85 -36.63 -6.44
CA ARG A 50 -2.46 -36.35 -7.82
C ARG A 50 -3.42 -35.30 -8.40
N PRO A 51 -2.93 -34.19 -8.98
CA PRO A 51 -3.82 -33.18 -9.53
C PRO A 51 -4.69 -33.82 -10.61
N ASP A 52 -5.98 -33.53 -10.56
CA ASP A 52 -6.92 -33.93 -11.61
C ASP A 52 -6.42 -33.39 -12.96
N PRO A 53 -6.58 -34.17 -14.05
CA PRO A 53 -6.25 -33.69 -15.39
C PRO A 53 -6.96 -32.35 -15.63
N ALA A 54 -6.23 -31.39 -16.20
CA ALA A 54 -6.76 -30.06 -16.45
C ALA A 54 -8.06 -30.17 -17.29
N ARG A 55 -9.21 -29.88 -16.67
CA ARG A 55 -10.48 -29.80 -17.38
C ARG A 55 -10.32 -28.75 -18.49
N ALA A 56 -10.55 -29.15 -19.73
CA ALA A 56 -10.41 -28.30 -20.92
C ALA A 56 -11.24 -27.00 -20.82
N ASP A 57 -12.25 -26.98 -19.95
CA ASP A 57 -13.24 -25.91 -19.83
C ASP A 57 -12.91 -24.81 -18.80
N ARG A 58 -11.72 -24.79 -18.17
CA ARG A 58 -11.33 -23.67 -17.25
C ARG A 58 -11.14 -22.32 -17.96
N ARG A 59 -11.51 -22.19 -19.23
CA ARG A 59 -11.32 -21.00 -20.08
C ARG A 59 -12.63 -20.27 -20.40
N GLY A 60 -13.70 -20.49 -19.63
CA GLY A 60 -15.04 -19.91 -19.89
C GLY A 60 -15.12 -18.38 -19.85
N GLN A 61 -14.30 -17.70 -19.04
CA GLN A 61 -14.37 -16.25 -18.86
C GLN A 61 -12.99 -15.56 -18.90
N ARG A 62 -12.13 -15.92 -19.87
CA ARG A 62 -10.90 -15.13 -20.15
C ARG A 62 -11.16 -13.71 -20.64
N THR A 63 -12.42 -13.37 -20.91
CA THR A 63 -12.87 -12.04 -21.35
C THR A 63 -13.21 -11.10 -20.19
N ALA A 64 -13.31 -11.59 -18.96
CA ALA A 64 -13.48 -10.73 -17.79
C ALA A 64 -12.18 -9.96 -17.51
N MET A 65 -12.04 -8.78 -18.10
CA MET A 65 -10.97 -7.85 -17.80
C MET A 65 -11.35 -6.97 -16.61
N MET A 66 -10.39 -6.65 -15.75
CA MET A 66 -10.57 -5.61 -14.74
C MET A 66 -10.95 -4.30 -15.45
N PRO A 67 -11.99 -3.58 -14.98
CA PRO A 67 -12.40 -2.33 -15.62
C PRO A 67 -11.24 -1.35 -15.60
N ARG A 68 -10.95 -0.74 -16.76
CA ARG A 68 -9.93 0.30 -16.86
C ARG A 68 -10.48 1.58 -16.25
N ARG A 69 -9.62 2.32 -15.53
CA ARG A 69 -9.98 3.64 -15.00
C ARG A 69 -10.36 4.56 -16.18
N ALA A 70 -11.53 5.20 -16.11
CA ALA A 70 -11.99 6.14 -17.13
C ALA A 70 -11.20 7.46 -17.12
N SER A 71 -10.65 7.85 -15.96
CA SER A 71 -9.86 9.06 -15.78
C SER A 71 -8.52 8.79 -15.10
N THR A 72 -7.53 9.64 -15.38
CA THR A 72 -6.23 9.58 -14.73
C THR A 72 -6.29 10.17 -13.32
N ARG A 73 -5.39 9.75 -12.41
CA ARG A 73 -5.30 10.35 -11.07
C ARG A 73 -5.01 11.86 -11.15
N ALA A 74 -4.22 12.29 -12.13
CA ALA A 74 -3.92 13.70 -12.38
C ALA A 74 -5.18 14.49 -12.76
N GLN A 75 -6.04 13.95 -13.62
CA GLN A 75 -7.34 14.57 -13.97
C GLN A 75 -8.26 14.69 -12.75
N ASN A 76 -8.40 13.62 -11.96
CA ASN A 76 -9.22 13.67 -10.74
C ASN A 76 -8.70 14.70 -9.73
N ARG A 77 -7.38 14.79 -9.56
CA ARG A 77 -6.76 15.80 -8.67
C ARG A 77 -6.98 17.22 -9.18
N ALA A 78 -6.82 17.46 -10.49
CA ALA A 78 -7.07 18.77 -11.09
C ALA A 78 -8.54 19.19 -10.94
N HIS A 79 -9.48 18.26 -11.16
CA HIS A 79 -10.91 18.50 -10.97
C HIS A 79 -11.24 18.83 -9.51
N TYR A 80 -10.69 18.08 -8.55
CA TYR A 80 -10.87 18.35 -7.12
C TYR A 80 -10.38 19.77 -6.74
N ILE A 81 -9.17 20.14 -7.16
CA ILE A 81 -8.61 21.48 -6.89
C ILE A 81 -9.46 22.59 -7.53
N ALA A 82 -9.93 22.38 -8.77
CA ALA A 82 -10.75 23.37 -9.46
C ALA A 82 -12.12 23.57 -8.78
N ALA A 83 -12.76 22.47 -8.35
CA ALA A 83 -14.01 22.51 -7.61
C ALA A 83 -13.84 23.25 -6.26
N GLU A 84 -12.75 22.97 -5.55
CA GLU A 84 -12.44 23.62 -4.28
C GLU A 84 -12.19 25.11 -4.45
N ARG A 85 -11.39 25.49 -5.45
CA ARG A 85 -11.16 26.91 -5.79
C ARG A 85 -12.45 27.64 -6.16
N HIS A 86 -13.35 26.98 -6.89
CA HIS A 86 -14.65 27.54 -7.23
C HIS A 86 -15.50 27.79 -5.97
N ARG A 87 -15.55 26.81 -5.06
CA ARG A 87 -16.26 26.94 -3.77
C ARG A 87 -15.68 28.07 -2.92
N ASN A 88 -14.36 28.15 -2.80
CA ASN A 88 -13.69 29.23 -2.05
C ASN A 88 -13.94 30.60 -2.67
N HIS A 89 -13.95 30.71 -4.00
CA HIS A 89 -14.30 31.95 -4.69
C HIS A 89 -15.75 32.38 -4.44
N GLN A 90 -16.71 31.43 -4.45
CA GLN A 90 -18.11 31.71 -4.10
C GLN A 90 -18.25 32.18 -2.66
N ALA A 91 -17.60 31.51 -1.71
CA ALA A 91 -17.62 31.89 -0.29
C ALA A 91 -17.06 33.30 -0.06
N ARG A 92 -15.91 33.63 -0.69
CA ARG A 92 -15.32 34.97 -0.63
C ARG A 92 -16.23 36.04 -1.21
N ARG A 93 -16.91 35.77 -2.34
CA ARG A 93 -17.89 36.70 -2.92
C ARG A 93 -19.04 37.00 -1.97
N ILE A 94 -19.57 35.98 -1.29
CA ILE A 94 -20.64 36.16 -0.30
C ILE A 94 -20.13 36.98 0.89
N ALA A 95 -18.96 36.66 1.43
CA ALA A 95 -18.35 37.41 2.53
C ALA A 95 -18.06 38.88 2.17
N HIS A 96 -17.61 39.14 0.94
CA HIS A 96 -17.37 40.51 0.45
C HIS A 96 -18.68 41.31 0.32
N VAL A 97 -19.77 40.69 -0.14
CA VAL A 97 -21.08 41.37 -0.17
C VAL A 97 -21.57 41.68 1.25
N VAL A 98 -21.43 40.76 2.20
CA VAL A 98 -21.84 40.96 3.60
C VAL A 98 -21.05 42.09 4.26
N THR A 99 -19.73 42.11 4.10
CA THR A 99 -18.85 43.16 4.65
C THR A 99 -19.16 44.52 4.04
N GLN A 100 -19.36 44.60 2.72
CA GLN A 100 -19.79 45.84 2.06
C GLN A 100 -21.14 46.35 2.56
N THR A 101 -22.12 45.47 2.79
CA THR A 101 -23.42 45.89 3.34
C THR A 101 -23.33 46.36 4.80
N ALA A 102 -22.34 45.88 5.56
CA ALA A 102 -22.12 46.30 6.94
C ALA A 102 -21.41 47.67 7.01
N THR A 103 -20.51 47.99 6.08
CA THR A 103 -19.80 49.28 6.04
C THR A 103 -20.70 50.47 5.68
N THR A 104 -21.85 50.25 5.03
CA THR A 104 -22.81 51.33 4.73
C THR A 104 -23.72 51.70 5.91
N ALA A 105 -23.46 51.18 7.12
CA ALA A 105 -24.09 51.64 8.35
C ALA A 105 -23.41 52.94 8.83
N PRO A 106 -24.16 53.94 9.36
CA PRO A 106 -23.62 55.25 9.71
C PRO A 106 -22.53 55.12 10.79
N GLU A 107 -21.37 55.69 10.47
CA GLU A 107 -20.12 55.66 11.23
C GLU A 107 -20.32 56.08 12.70
N THR A 108 -20.25 55.11 13.60
CA THR A 108 -19.96 55.36 15.02
C THR A 108 -18.46 55.13 15.20
N ASN A 109 -17.72 56.20 15.49
CA ASN A 109 -16.26 56.24 15.65
C ASN A 109 -15.69 55.13 16.55
N GLY A 110 -15.38 53.97 15.97
CA GLY A 110 -14.68 52.85 16.61
C GLY A 110 -13.23 52.76 16.13
N PRO A 111 -12.34 52.03 16.85
CA PRO A 111 -10.93 51.91 16.50
C PRO A 111 -10.74 51.21 15.13
N PRO A 112 -9.66 51.52 14.38
CA PRO A 112 -9.40 50.91 13.08
C PRO A 112 -9.23 49.38 13.19
N PRO A 113 -9.68 48.58 12.20
CA PRO A 113 -9.54 47.13 12.21
C PRO A 113 -8.08 46.68 12.11
N ASP A 114 -7.75 45.57 12.79
CA ASP A 114 -6.41 44.99 12.88
C ASP A 114 -5.98 44.41 11.51
N PRO A 115 -4.80 44.78 10.95
CA PRO A 115 -4.30 44.20 9.70
C PRO A 115 -4.11 42.67 9.72
N ASP A 116 -4.15 42.02 10.89
CA ASP A 116 -4.09 40.56 11.02
C ASP A 116 -5.43 39.83 10.72
N ASP A 117 -6.54 40.54 10.50
CA ASP A 117 -7.85 39.93 10.17
C ASP A 117 -8.01 39.53 8.69
N ASP A 118 -7.01 39.77 7.83
CA ASP A 118 -7.08 39.40 6.41
C ASP A 118 -6.60 37.94 6.22
N PRO A 119 -7.45 36.98 5.80
CA PRO A 119 -7.05 35.59 5.69
C PRO A 119 -6.00 35.39 4.59
N PRO A 120 -5.00 34.51 4.79
CA PRO A 120 -3.86 34.39 3.89
C PRO A 120 -4.28 33.94 2.49
N PRO A 121 -3.55 34.36 1.44
CA PRO A 121 -3.87 33.99 0.08
C PRO A 121 -3.49 32.51 -0.15
N PHE A 122 -4.44 31.78 -0.73
CA PHE A 122 -4.42 30.40 -1.28
C PHE A 122 -4.96 29.27 -0.39
#